data_AF-A0A6B8QPN1-F1
#
_entry.id   AF-A0A6B8QPN1-F1
#
_cell.length_a   1.000
_cell.length_b   1.000
_cell.length_c   1.000
_cell.angle_alpha   90.00
_cell.angle_beta   90.00
_cell.angle_gamma   90.00
#
_symmetry.space_group_name_H-M   'P 1'
#
loop_
_entity.id
_entity.type
_entity.pdbx_description
1 polymer ?
#
loop_
_entity_poly.entity_id
_entity_poly.type
_entity_poly.pdbx_seq_one_letter_code
_entity_poly.pdbx_strand_id
1 'polypeptide(L)'
;MSKGQSLQDPYLNILRKERIPVSIFLVNGIKLQGQIESFDQFVILLRNTVSQMVYKHAISTVVPSRNVRLPAQDRQSRMRRFNTAGEARESTRY
;
A
#
# COMPACT_ATOMS: atom_id res chain seq x y z
N MET A 1 -4.94 16.49 8.57
CA MET A 1 -4.45 15.25 7.94
C MET A 1 -5.13 15.10 6.58
N SER A 2 -4.42 15.35 5.49
CA SER A 2 -4.98 15.20 4.15
C SER A 2 -5.23 13.71 3.86
N LYS A 3 -6.44 13.38 3.38
CA LYS A 3 -6.88 12.00 3.11
C LYS A 3 -5.96 11.23 2.12
N GLY A 4 -5.11 11.91 1.37
CA GLY A 4 -4.16 11.30 0.43
C GLY A 4 -2.93 10.66 1.11
N GLN A 5 -2.41 11.25 2.19
CA GLN A 5 -1.27 10.67 2.93
C GLN A 5 -1.64 9.38 3.67
N SER A 6 -2.91 9.22 4.07
CA SER A 6 -3.35 8.03 4.82
C SER A 6 -3.25 6.72 4.04
N LEU A 7 -3.12 6.76 2.70
CA LEU A 7 -2.95 5.57 1.88
C LEU A 7 -1.49 5.37 1.44
N GLN A 8 -0.83 6.45 1.00
CA GLN A 8 0.48 6.38 0.35
C GLN A 8 1.56 5.82 1.26
N ASP A 9 1.77 6.43 2.44
CA ASP A 9 2.88 6.05 3.31
C ASP A 9 2.73 4.63 3.86
N PRO A 10 1.54 4.19 4.34
CA PRO A 10 1.35 2.81 4.74
C PRO A 10 1.62 1.83 3.60
N TYR A 11 1.16 2.14 2.38
CA TYR A 11 1.35 1.27 1.22
C TYR A 11 2.83 1.12 0.86
N LEU A 12 3.55 2.23 0.68
CA LEU A 12 4.99 2.22 0.35
C LEU A 12 5.81 1.58 1.48
N ASN A 13 5.42 1.79 2.75
CA ASN A 13 6.11 1.19 3.88
C ASN A 13 5.97 -0.33 3.94
N ILE A 14 4.81 -0.89 3.57
CA ILE A 14 4.64 -2.35 3.50
C ILE A 14 5.52 -2.92 2.38
N LEU A 15 5.47 -2.31 1.19
CA LEU A 15 6.31 -2.73 0.05
C LEU A 15 7.80 -2.74 0.42
N ARG A 16 8.26 -1.71 1.13
CA ARG A 16 9.64 -1.59 1.63
C ARG A 16 9.98 -2.64 2.70
N LYS A 17 9.17 -2.74 3.76
CA LYS A 17 9.43 -3.66 4.89
C LYS A 17 9.42 -5.12 4.47
N GLU A 18 8.48 -5.50 3.62
CA GLU A 18 8.33 -6.88 3.13
C GLU A 18 9.19 -7.17 1.89
N ARG A 19 10.00 -6.20 1.44
CA ARG A 19 10.86 -6.29 0.25
C ARG A 19 10.12 -6.83 -0.98
N ILE A 20 8.89 -6.36 -1.18
CA ILE A 20 8.03 -6.82 -2.28
C ILE A 20 8.60 -6.27 -3.58
N PRO A 21 8.89 -7.11 -4.59
CA PRO A 21 9.25 -6.64 -5.92
C PRO A 21 8.11 -5.79 -6.51
N VAL A 22 8.46 -4.64 -7.07
CA VAL A 22 7.53 -3.69 -7.70
C VAL A 22 7.91 -3.40 -9.14
N SER A 23 6.89 -3.13 -9.95
CA SER A 23 7.02 -2.43 -11.22
C SER A 23 6.51 -1.00 -11.06
N ILE A 24 7.38 -0.01 -11.28
CA ILE A 24 7.03 1.41 -11.28
C ILE A 24 6.92 1.84 -12.73
N PHE A 25 5.76 2.32 -13.13
CA PHE A 25 5.54 2.90 -14.46
C PHE A 25 5.64 4.41 -14.36
N LEU A 26 6.43 4.99 -15.25
CA LEU A 26 6.60 6.42 -15.37
C LEU A 26 5.56 7.00 -16.33
N VAL A 27 5.26 8.29 -16.19
CA VAL A 27 4.31 9.02 -17.03
C VAL A 27 4.68 9.00 -18.53
N ASN A 28 5.96 8.81 -18.86
CA ASN A 28 6.46 8.67 -20.23
C ASN A 28 6.38 7.21 -20.76
N GLY A 29 5.82 6.28 -19.98
CA GLY A 29 5.66 4.87 -20.36
C GLY A 29 6.85 3.97 -20.00
N ILE A 30 7.97 4.50 -19.51
CA ILE A 30 9.11 3.67 -19.08
C ILE A 30 8.71 2.86 -17.84
N LYS A 31 9.10 1.58 -17.83
CA LYS A 31 8.91 0.67 -16.71
C LYS A 31 10.23 0.44 -15.97
N LEU A 32 10.23 0.77 -14.68
CA LEU A 32 11.32 0.43 -13.75
C LEU A 32 10.90 -0.78 -12.91
N GLN A 33 11.85 -1.66 -12.60
CA GLN A 33 11.61 -2.82 -11.75
C GLN A 33 12.67 -2.89 -10.65
N GLY A 34 12.24 -3.28 -9.45
CA GLY A 34 13.12 -3.40 -8.30
C GLY A 34 12.35 -3.55 -7.00
N GLN A 35 13.00 -3.24 -5.89
CA GLN A 35 12.40 -3.17 -4.56
C GLN A 35 12.51 -1.76 -4.01
N ILE A 36 11.51 -1.32 -3.25
CA ILE A 36 11.59 -0.02 -2.58
C ILE A 36 12.57 -0.16 -1.40
N GLU A 37 13.66 0.59 -1.45
CA GLU A 37 14.67 0.65 -0.39
C GLU A 37 14.29 1.69 0.67
N SER A 38 13.88 2.88 0.22
CA SER A 38 13.42 3.99 1.06
C SER A 38 12.50 4.92 0.27
N PHE A 39 11.82 5.84 0.95
CA PHE A 39 11.02 6.91 0.33
C PHE A 39 10.86 8.08 1.30
N ASP A 40 10.61 9.26 0.75
CA ASP A 40 10.20 10.45 1.50
C ASP A 40 8.93 11.04 0.88
N GLN A 41 8.64 12.32 1.13
CA GLN A 41 7.49 13.00 0.56
C GLN A 41 7.50 13.07 -0.98
N PHE A 42 8.65 13.20 -1.63
CA PHE A 42 8.80 13.53 -3.05
C PHE A 42 9.46 12.44 -3.90
N VAL A 43 10.24 11.55 -3.30
CA VAL A 43 11.02 10.54 -4.02
C VAL A 43 10.84 9.13 -3.45
N ILE A 44 11.15 8.14 -4.28
CA ILE A 44 11.31 6.73 -3.93
C ILE A 44 12.71 6.30 -4.33
N LEU A 45 13.42 5.64 -3.42
CA LEU A 45 14.68 4.97 -3.72
C LEU A 45 14.36 3.52 -4.13
N LEU A 46 14.62 3.19 -5.40
CA LEU A 46 14.36 1.89 -5.99
C LEU A 46 15.67 1.13 -6.16
N ARG A 47 15.76 -0.08 -5.60
CA ARG A 47 16.92 -0.96 -5.72
C ARG A 47 16.69 -2.05 -6.75
N ASN A 48 17.56 -2.11 -7.75
CA ASN A 48 17.74 -3.27 -8.62
C ASN A 48 19.20 -3.75 -8.54
N THR A 49 19.97 -3.71 -9.63
CA THR A 49 21.44 -3.82 -9.59
C THR A 49 22.07 -2.66 -8.82
N VAL A 50 21.50 -1.46 -8.94
CA VAL A 50 21.92 -0.24 -8.23
C VAL A 50 20.74 0.41 -7.51
N SER A 51 21.02 1.30 -6.56
CA SER A 51 20.01 2.17 -5.97
C SER A 51 19.83 3.40 -6.85
N GLN A 52 18.60 3.66 -7.30
CA GLN A 52 18.26 4.83 -8.11
C GLN A 52 17.13 5.61 -7.45
N MET A 53 17.20 6.93 -7.51
CA MET A 53 16.16 7.82 -6.99
C MET A 53 15.15 8.11 -8.09
N VAL A 54 13.86 7.92 -7.78
CA VAL A 54 12.74 8.15 -8.69
C VAL A 54 11.84 9.22 -8.09
N TYR A 55 11.64 10.33 -8.81
CA TYR A 55 10.73 11.39 -8.39
C TYR A 55 9.27 10.99 -8.58
N LYS A 56 8.43 11.17 -7.55
CA LYS A 56 7.01 10.78 -7.58
C LYS A 56 6.20 11.50 -8.65
N HIS A 57 6.56 12.73 -9.03
CA HIS A 57 5.88 13.45 -10.11
C HIS A 57 6.02 12.77 -11.48
N ALA A 58 7.06 11.96 -11.65
CA ALA A 58 7.30 11.21 -12.88
C ALA A 58 6.65 9.82 -12.86
N ILE A 59 6.09 9.39 -11.72
CA ILE A 59 5.48 8.06 -11.55
C ILE A 59 3.99 8.14 -11.87
N SER A 60 3.52 7.30 -12.79
CA SER A 60 2.09 7.12 -13.04
C SER A 60 1.49 6.06 -12.13
N THR A 61 2.15 4.91 -11.97
CA THR A 61 1.63 3.78 -11.16
C THR A 61 2.74 2.96 -10.50
N VAL A 62 2.43 2.36 -9.35
CA VAL A 62 3.29 1.39 -8.64
C VAL A 62 2.52 0.09 -8.51
N VAL A 63 3.04 -1.00 -9.08
CA VAL A 63 2.37 -2.31 -9.13
C VAL A 63 3.23 -3.35 -8.41
N PRO A 64 2.75 -3.97 -7.32
CA PRO A 64 3.49 -5.01 -6.61
C PRO A 64 3.36 -6.36 -7.30
N SER A 65 4.35 -7.23 -7.13
CA SER A 65 4.31 -8.61 -7.64
C SER A 65 3.29 -9.50 -6.94
N ARG A 66 2.79 -9.08 -5.76
CA ARG A 66 1.73 -9.75 -5.02
C ARG A 66 0.83 -8.74 -4.32
N ASN A 67 -0.39 -9.15 -4.00
CA ASN A 67 -1.35 -8.31 -3.30
C ASN A 67 -0.83 -7.89 -1.92
N VAL A 68 -1.05 -6.61 -1.59
CA VAL A 68 -0.70 -5.98 -0.31
C VAL A 68 -1.98 -5.74 0.48
N ARG A 69 -2.02 -6.18 1.74
CA ARG A 69 -3.15 -5.91 2.65
C ARG A 69 -2.87 -4.65 3.46
N LEU A 70 -3.78 -3.68 3.40
CA LEU A 70 -3.61 -2.42 4.11
C LEU A 70 -4.26 -2.46 5.50
N PRO A 71 -3.58 -1.99 6.57
CA PRO A 71 -4.10 -2.04 7.94
C PRO A 71 -5.47 -1.34 8.14
N ALA A 72 -5.79 -0.34 7.32
CA ALA A 72 -7.08 0.35 7.39
C ALA A 72 -8.26 -0.54 6.96
N GLN A 73 -8.04 -1.48 6.02
CA GLN A 73 -9.06 -2.45 5.60
C GLN A 73 -9.34 -3.46 6.71
N ASP A 74 -8.34 -3.82 7.53
CA ASP A 74 -8.53 -4.76 8.63
C ASP A 74 -9.41 -4.18 9.76
N ARG A 75 -9.28 -2.88 10.08
CA ARG A 75 -10.15 -2.26 11.12
C ARG A 75 -11.62 -2.28 10.72
N GLN A 76 -11.92 -1.94 9.48
CA GLN A 76 -13.32 -1.90 9.01
C GLN A 76 -13.90 -3.31 8.82
N SER A 77 -13.09 -4.28 8.37
CA SER A 77 -13.47 -5.69 8.27
C SER A 77 -13.72 -6.32 9.64
N ARG A 78 -12.87 -6.01 10.61
CA ARG A 78 -13.00 -6.49 12.00
C ARG A 78 -14.21 -5.86 12.68
N MET A 79 -14.47 -4.57 12.48
CA MET A 79 -15.64 -3.89 13.06
C MET A 79 -16.96 -4.41 12.49
N ARG A 80 -17.03 -4.73 11.19
CA ARG A 80 -18.22 -5.37 10.59
C ARG A 80 -18.50 -6.75 11.19
N ARG A 81 -17.47 -7.57 11.45
CA ARG A 81 -17.62 -8.87 12.10
C ARG A 81 -18.16 -8.79 13.53
N PHE A 82 -17.80 -7.75 14.27
CA PHE A 82 -18.31 -7.54 15.63
C PHE A 82 -19.78 -7.13 15.65
N ASN A 83 -20.24 -6.29 14.71
CA ASN A 83 -21.64 -5.87 14.67
C ASN A 83 -22.60 -7.02 14.30
N THR A 84 -22.25 -7.86 13.33
CA THR A 84 -23.08 -9.02 12.94
C THR A 84 -23.15 -10.10 14.03
N ALA A 85 -22.10 -10.26 14.84
CA ALA A 85 -22.10 -11.19 15.98
C ALA A 85 -22.96 -10.69 17.17
N GLY A 86 -23.19 -9.38 17.26
CA GLY A 86 -24.10 -8.77 18.24
C GLY A 86 -25.58 -9.01 17.90
N GLU A 87 -25.96 -8.84 16.63
CA GLU A 87 -27.34 -9.01 16.14
C GLU A 87 -27.84 -10.47 16.25
N ALA A 88 -26.94 -11.46 16.10
CA ALA A 88 -27.29 -12.87 16.23
C ALA A 88 -27.61 -13.32 17.68
N ARG A 89 -27.33 -12.49 18.69
CA ARG A 89 -27.61 -12.81 20.10
C ARG A 89 -28.96 -12.27 20.61
N GLU A 90 -29.59 -11.35 19.87
CA GLU A 90 -30.92 -10.81 20.21
C GLU A 90 -32.08 -11.58 19.56
N SER A 91 -31.81 -12.40 18.54
CA SER A 91 -32.82 -13.13 17.75
C SER A 91 -33.25 -14.48 18.35
N THR A 92 -32.69 -14.91 19.48
CA THR A 92 -33.09 -16.15 20.20
C THR A 92 -33.89 -15.87 21.48
N ARG A 93 -34.31 -14.63 21.73
CA ARG A 93 -35.25 -14.29 22.80
C ARG A 93 -36.60 -13.89 22.21
N TYR A 94 -37.30 -14.84 21.62
CA TYR A 94 -38.77 -14.88 21.53
C TYR A 94 -39.19 -16.34 21.36
#